data_AF-A0A2C9M1P3-F1
#
_entry.id   AF-A0A2C9M1P3-F1
#
_cell.length_a   1.000
_cell.length_b   1.000
_cell.length_c   1.000
_cell.angle_alpha   90.00
_cell.angle_beta   90.00
_cell.angle_gamma   90.00
#
_symmetry.space_group_name_H-M   'P 1'
#
loop_
_entity.id
_entity.type
_entity.pdbx_description
1 polymer ?
#
loop_
_entity_poly.entity_id
_entity_poly.type
_entity_poly.pdbx_seq_one_letter_code
_entity_poly.pdbx_strand_id
1 'polypeptide(L)'
;MMHKYGGLAFFDFACAAPYVEIDMNCVQDGPDAYKDAIFISTHKFLGGPQTPGILIAKKWVFRNQVPHGVGGGTVVFVRRQNHKYYAEPEHREEGGTPAIIESIRAGLVFKLKETFTSQFIMERETEYFQQAVSAWSKHPDLLILGCIKVERLPIFSLLFRNPHTGRLLHHDFVALVLNQLFGLQVRSGCACAALYGL
;
A
#
# COMPACT_ATOMS: atom_id res chain seq x y z
N MET A 1 10.17 12.53 -15.40
CA MET A 1 11.51 13.01 -14.97
C MET A 1 12.51 11.85 -14.88
N MET A 2 12.24 10.83 -14.07
CA MET A 2 13.16 9.70 -13.85
C MET A 2 13.58 8.96 -15.13
N HIS A 3 12.63 8.62 -16.01
CA HIS A 3 12.93 7.91 -17.26
C HIS A 3 13.82 8.68 -18.23
N LYS A 4 13.72 10.02 -18.25
CA LYS A 4 14.57 10.88 -19.10
C LYS A 4 16.06 10.77 -18.76
N TYR A 5 16.38 10.25 -17.58
CA TYR A 5 17.75 10.03 -17.10
C TYR A 5 18.07 8.53 -16.95
N GLY A 6 17.28 7.64 -17.55
CA GLY A 6 17.51 6.19 -17.52
C GLY A 6 17.22 5.52 -16.17
N GLY A 7 16.58 6.22 -15.22
CA GLY A 7 16.13 5.62 -13.97
C GLY A 7 14.86 4.79 -14.15
N LEU A 8 14.56 3.91 -13.17
CA LEU A 8 13.34 3.10 -13.13
C LEU A 8 12.41 3.54 -12.01
N ALA A 9 11.10 3.66 -12.30
CA ALA A 9 10.11 4.21 -11.39
C ALA A 9 9.24 3.11 -10.75
N PHE A 10 9.54 2.77 -9.49
CA PHE A 10 8.82 1.75 -8.72
C PHE A 10 7.97 2.43 -7.64
N PHE A 11 6.68 2.09 -7.57
CA PHE A 11 5.77 2.72 -6.62
C PHE A 11 5.20 1.72 -5.62
N ASP A 12 5.28 2.07 -4.34
CA ASP A 12 4.54 1.37 -3.30
C ASP A 12 3.08 1.83 -3.30
N PHE A 13 2.20 0.93 -3.75
CA PHE A 13 0.76 1.12 -3.82
C PHE A 13 0.04 0.46 -2.63
N ALA A 14 0.75 -0.05 -1.63
CA ALA A 14 0.15 -0.77 -0.51
C ALA A 14 -0.96 0.03 0.17
N CYS A 15 -0.75 1.32 0.39
CA CYS A 15 -1.76 2.19 1.01
C CYS A 15 -2.74 2.79 0.01
N ALA A 16 -2.29 3.15 -1.20
CA ALA A 16 -3.10 3.91 -2.15
C ALA A 16 -4.07 3.03 -2.94
N ALA A 17 -3.67 1.81 -3.30
CA ALA A 17 -4.42 0.91 -4.18
C ALA A 17 -5.89 0.65 -3.81
N PRO A 18 -6.27 0.55 -2.51
CA PRO A 18 -7.67 0.42 -2.12
C PRO A 18 -8.55 1.60 -2.53
N TYR A 19 -7.97 2.79 -2.72
CA TYR A 19 -8.70 4.04 -2.86
C TYR A 19 -8.63 4.63 -4.27
N VAL A 20 -7.43 4.65 -4.86
CA VAL A 20 -7.18 5.37 -6.13
C VAL A 20 -7.28 4.45 -7.34
N GLU A 21 -7.46 5.03 -8.52
CA GLU A 21 -7.30 4.30 -9.77
C GLU A 21 -5.84 3.86 -9.95
N ILE A 22 -5.64 2.63 -10.42
CA ILE A 22 -4.32 2.04 -10.62
C ILE A 22 -4.05 1.99 -12.11
N ASP A 23 -3.20 2.91 -12.57
CA ASP A 23 -2.77 2.96 -13.97
C ASP A 23 -1.25 2.80 -14.07
N MET A 24 -0.81 1.80 -14.82
CA MET A 24 0.61 1.56 -15.13
C MET A 24 1.14 2.44 -16.26
N ASN A 25 0.24 2.97 -17.10
CA ASN A 25 0.56 3.68 -18.33
C ASN A 25 -0.25 4.97 -18.38
N CYS A 26 0.16 5.98 -17.60
CA CYS A 26 -0.49 7.30 -17.57
C CYS A 26 -0.18 8.08 -18.86
N VAL A 27 -0.61 7.53 -20.00
CA VAL A 27 -0.28 8.00 -21.36
C VAL A 27 -0.73 9.42 -21.60
N GLN A 28 -1.75 9.88 -20.86
CA GLN A 28 -2.25 11.25 -20.90
C GLN A 28 -1.22 12.27 -20.39
N ASP A 29 -0.33 11.84 -19.48
CA ASP A 29 0.72 12.69 -18.89
C ASP A 29 2.03 12.68 -19.72
N GLY A 30 2.04 11.97 -20.84
CA GLY A 30 3.15 11.89 -21.79
C GLY A 30 3.73 10.49 -21.97
N PRO A 31 4.59 10.28 -23.00
CA PRO A 31 5.09 8.96 -23.36
C PRO A 31 6.00 8.32 -22.30
N ASP A 32 6.64 9.15 -21.47
CA ASP A 32 7.52 8.71 -20.39
C ASP A 32 6.80 8.62 -19.03
N ALA A 33 5.47 8.80 -18.96
CA ALA A 33 4.72 8.84 -17.72
C ALA A 33 4.17 7.47 -17.29
N TYR A 34 4.93 6.41 -17.51
CA TYR A 34 4.59 5.07 -17.03
C TYR A 34 5.21 4.76 -15.67
N LYS A 35 4.80 3.63 -15.09
CA LYS A 35 5.44 3.04 -13.90
C LYS A 35 6.12 1.75 -14.36
N ASP A 36 7.35 1.51 -13.91
CA ASP A 36 8.07 0.26 -14.25
C ASP A 36 7.55 -0.90 -13.40
N ALA A 37 7.22 -0.63 -12.14
CA ALA A 37 6.62 -1.60 -11.23
C ALA A 37 5.75 -0.92 -10.17
N ILE A 38 4.72 -1.62 -9.71
CA ILE A 38 3.94 -1.26 -8.53
C ILE A 38 3.76 -2.47 -7.60
N PHE A 39 3.78 -2.20 -6.30
CA PHE A 39 3.58 -3.19 -5.25
C PHE A 39 2.24 -2.97 -4.56
N ILE A 40 1.40 -3.99 -4.51
CA ILE A 40 0.06 -3.90 -3.92
C ILE A 40 -0.06 -4.87 -2.75
N SER A 41 -0.50 -4.34 -1.60
CA SER A 41 -0.88 -5.12 -0.43
C SER A 41 -2.39 -5.35 -0.43
N THR A 42 -2.84 -6.45 -1.05
CA THR A 42 -4.28 -6.72 -1.20
C THR A 42 -5.02 -6.84 0.13
N HIS A 43 -4.33 -7.22 1.22
CA HIS A 43 -4.90 -7.26 2.57
C HIS A 43 -5.34 -5.90 3.14
N LYS A 44 -4.97 -4.80 2.49
CA LYS A 44 -5.39 -3.44 2.87
C LYS A 44 -6.70 -3.00 2.19
N PHE A 45 -7.23 -3.79 1.26
CA PHE A 45 -8.53 -3.55 0.66
C PHE A 45 -9.66 -4.03 1.58
N LEU A 46 -10.86 -3.51 1.38
CA LEU A 46 -12.06 -4.02 2.05
C LEU A 46 -12.28 -5.49 1.66
N GLY A 47 -12.35 -6.39 2.64
CA GLY A 47 -12.42 -7.84 2.42
C GLY A 47 -11.08 -8.49 2.03
N GLY A 48 -9.99 -7.71 2.04
CA GLY A 48 -8.65 -8.14 1.66
C GLY A 48 -7.92 -9.13 2.56
N PRO A 49 -8.18 -9.29 3.88
CA PRO A 49 -7.41 -10.23 4.69
C PRO A 49 -7.32 -11.64 4.07
N GLN A 50 -6.14 -12.28 4.18
CA GLN A 50 -5.85 -13.61 3.57
C GLN A 50 -5.83 -13.61 2.02
N THR A 51 -5.42 -12.51 1.40
CA THR A 51 -5.11 -12.41 -0.04
C THR A 51 -3.58 -12.28 -0.24
N PRO A 52 -3.05 -12.65 -1.42
CA PRO A 52 -1.64 -12.45 -1.71
C PRO A 52 -1.33 -10.96 -1.96
N GLY A 53 -0.05 -10.61 -1.86
CA GLY A 53 0.45 -9.38 -2.47
C GLY A 53 0.46 -9.50 -4.00
N ILE A 54 0.34 -8.38 -4.70
CA ILE A 54 0.40 -8.35 -6.17
C ILE A 54 1.56 -7.45 -6.59
N LEU A 55 2.42 -7.97 -7.47
CA LEU A 55 3.42 -7.20 -8.19
C LEU A 55 2.96 -7.05 -9.64
N ILE A 56 2.80 -5.81 -10.09
CA ILE A 56 2.58 -5.52 -11.51
C ILE A 56 3.83 -4.81 -12.01
N ALA A 57 4.55 -5.42 -12.95
CA ALA A 57 5.79 -4.88 -13.46
C ALA A 57 5.93 -5.10 -14.96
N LYS A 58 6.69 -4.23 -15.61
CA LYS A 58 7.00 -4.33 -17.02
C LYS A 58 7.94 -5.51 -17.26
N LYS A 59 7.69 -6.30 -18.31
CA LYS A 59 8.49 -7.50 -18.62
C LYS A 59 10.00 -7.21 -18.73
N TRP A 60 10.38 -6.04 -19.25
CA TRP A 60 11.79 -5.63 -19.39
C TRP A 60 12.54 -5.40 -18.07
N VAL A 61 11.83 -5.29 -16.94
CA VAL A 61 12.42 -5.21 -15.60
C VAL A 61 12.96 -6.57 -15.15
N PHE A 62 12.38 -7.68 -15.64
CA PHE A 62 12.76 -9.04 -15.26
C PHE A 62 13.97 -9.55 -16.05
N ARG A 63 15.16 -9.04 -15.72
CA ARG A 63 16.42 -9.39 -16.40
C ARG A 63 17.14 -10.62 -15.83
N ASN A 64 16.76 -11.05 -14.63
CA ASN A 64 17.41 -12.18 -13.95
C ASN A 64 17.09 -13.50 -14.65
N GLN A 65 18.10 -14.34 -14.86
CA GLN A 65 17.91 -15.68 -15.42
C GLN A 65 17.48 -16.70 -14.37
N VAL A 66 17.81 -16.43 -13.10
CA VAL A 66 17.47 -17.27 -11.95
C VAL A 66 16.37 -16.56 -11.16
N PRO A 67 15.25 -17.23 -10.84
CA PRO A 67 14.19 -16.64 -10.03
C PRO A 67 14.63 -16.34 -8.61
N HIS A 68 13.88 -15.46 -7.96
CA HIS A 68 14.04 -15.24 -6.52
C HIS A 68 13.71 -16.49 -5.71
N GLY A 69 12.57 -17.13 -6.00
CA GLY A 69 12.13 -18.38 -5.36
C GLY A 69 12.44 -19.59 -6.23
N VAL A 70 13.56 -20.27 -5.99
CA VAL A 70 13.89 -21.51 -6.72
C VAL A 70 13.08 -22.67 -6.16
N GLY A 71 12.24 -23.31 -7.00
CA GLY A 71 11.43 -24.44 -6.59
C GLY A 71 10.68 -25.10 -7.74
N GLY A 72 9.86 -26.12 -7.42
CA GLY A 72 8.92 -26.71 -8.37
C GLY A 72 8.02 -25.63 -9.00
N GLY A 73 7.65 -25.77 -10.26
CA GLY A 73 6.87 -24.76 -10.99
C GLY A 73 7.71 -23.70 -11.71
N THR A 74 8.93 -23.40 -11.26
CA THR A 74 9.81 -22.40 -11.90
C THR A 74 10.66 -22.93 -13.05
N VAL A 75 10.80 -24.27 -13.11
CA VAL A 75 11.70 -24.98 -14.03
C VAL A 75 10.93 -25.68 -15.14
N VAL A 76 11.44 -25.54 -16.37
CA VAL A 76 11.03 -26.33 -17.53
C VAL A 76 11.62 -27.74 -17.45
N PHE A 77 12.90 -27.84 -17.06
CA PHE A 77 13.60 -29.12 -17.00
C PHE A 77 14.79 -29.08 -16.03
N VAL A 78 15.05 -30.20 -15.36
CA VAL A 78 16.18 -30.36 -14.43
C VAL A 78 17.00 -31.60 -14.78
N ARG A 79 18.32 -31.43 -14.81
CA ARG A 79 19.35 -32.47 -14.89
C ARG A 79 20.22 -32.39 -13.64
N ARG A 80 20.99 -33.44 -13.38
CA ARG A 80 21.93 -33.50 -12.26
C ARG A 80 22.91 -32.32 -12.19
N GLN A 81 23.27 -31.74 -13.34
CA GLN A 81 24.27 -30.66 -13.45
C GLN A 81 23.70 -29.35 -14.03
N ASN A 82 22.48 -29.36 -14.57
CA ASN A 82 21.92 -28.23 -15.30
C ASN A 82 20.41 -28.13 -15.07
N HIS A 83 19.87 -26.92 -15.13
CA HIS A 83 18.43 -26.68 -15.06
C HIS A 83 18.07 -25.60 -16.06
N LYS A 84 16.83 -25.64 -16.54
CA LYS A 84 16.26 -24.61 -17.43
C LYS A 84 15.02 -24.05 -16.75
N TYR A 85 15.02 -22.75 -16.46
CA TYR A 85 13.86 -22.03 -15.95
C TYR A 85 12.91 -21.62 -17.09
N TYR A 86 11.67 -21.31 -16.74
CA TYR A 86 10.74 -20.67 -17.69
C TYR A 86 11.26 -19.31 -18.15
N ALA A 87 10.93 -18.95 -19.39
CA ALA A 87 11.31 -17.64 -19.94
C ALA A 87 10.34 -16.55 -19.47
N GLU A 88 9.07 -16.93 -19.31
CA GLU A 88 7.97 -16.12 -18.81
C GLU A 88 8.21 -15.77 -17.33
N PRO A 89 8.35 -14.47 -16.98
CA PRO A 89 8.60 -14.05 -15.60
C PRO A 89 7.53 -14.52 -14.61
N GLU A 90 6.28 -14.61 -15.05
CA GLU A 90 5.14 -14.99 -14.20
C GLU A 90 5.33 -16.41 -13.66
N HIS A 91 5.65 -17.38 -14.54
CA HIS A 91 5.93 -18.75 -14.13
C HIS A 91 7.28 -18.90 -13.45
N ARG A 92 8.27 -18.09 -13.85
CA ARG A 92 9.61 -18.16 -13.30
C ARG A 92 9.64 -17.71 -11.84
N GLU A 93 8.99 -16.61 -11.50
CA GLU A 93 9.07 -16.01 -10.16
C GLU A 93 8.05 -16.58 -9.15
N GLU A 94 7.01 -17.29 -9.60
CA GLU A 94 5.99 -17.91 -8.74
C GLU A 94 6.26 -19.40 -8.47
N GLY A 95 7.41 -19.67 -7.85
CA GLY A 95 7.79 -21.03 -7.46
C GLY A 95 6.91 -21.63 -6.36
N GLY A 96 6.61 -22.92 -6.49
CA GLY A 96 5.83 -23.69 -5.53
C GLY A 96 4.36 -23.85 -5.93
N THR A 97 3.54 -24.25 -4.97
CA THR A 97 2.08 -24.32 -5.15
C THR A 97 1.52 -22.90 -5.12
N PRO A 98 0.83 -22.43 -6.17
CA PRO A 98 0.23 -21.10 -6.17
C PRO A 98 -0.82 -20.94 -5.07
N ALA A 99 -1.01 -19.70 -4.64
CA ALA A 99 -1.99 -19.32 -3.63
C ALA A 99 -3.42 -19.28 -4.24
N ILE A 100 -3.92 -20.42 -4.74
CA ILE A 100 -5.11 -20.47 -5.62
C ILE A 100 -6.33 -19.81 -4.98
N ILE A 101 -6.65 -20.18 -3.73
CA ILE A 101 -7.81 -19.65 -3.02
C ILE A 101 -7.59 -18.18 -2.66
N GLU A 102 -6.38 -17.81 -2.24
CA GLU A 102 -6.07 -16.42 -1.92
C GLU A 102 -6.14 -15.52 -3.17
N SER A 103 -5.73 -16.02 -4.34
CA SER A 103 -5.82 -15.31 -5.63
C SER A 103 -7.26 -15.13 -6.10
N ILE A 104 -8.12 -16.14 -5.93
CA ILE A 104 -9.57 -15.99 -6.18
C ILE A 104 -10.16 -14.89 -5.29
N ARG A 105 -9.81 -14.87 -4.00
CA ARG A 105 -10.24 -13.82 -3.08
C ARG A 105 -9.74 -12.44 -3.50
N ALA A 106 -8.49 -12.33 -3.95
CA ALA A 106 -7.97 -11.07 -4.48
C ALA A 106 -8.81 -10.56 -5.65
N GLY A 107 -9.15 -11.43 -6.61
CA GLY A 107 -10.05 -11.06 -7.72
C GLY A 107 -11.41 -10.53 -7.25
N LEU A 108 -12.01 -11.17 -6.24
CA LEU A 108 -13.28 -10.72 -5.65
C LEU A 108 -13.16 -9.36 -4.95
N VAL A 109 -12.04 -9.10 -4.27
CA VAL A 109 -11.75 -7.84 -3.59
C VAL A 109 -11.59 -6.70 -4.59
N PHE A 110 -10.91 -6.92 -5.72
CA PHE A 110 -10.83 -5.94 -6.80
C PHE A 110 -12.19 -5.68 -7.43
N LYS A 111 -12.98 -6.72 -7.70
CA LYS A 111 -14.36 -6.59 -8.19
C LYS A 111 -15.24 -5.78 -7.25
N LEU A 112 -15.09 -5.98 -5.93
CA LEU A 112 -15.81 -5.18 -4.93
C LEU A 112 -15.43 -3.71 -5.03
N LYS A 113 -14.13 -3.38 -5.11
CA LYS A 113 -13.66 -2.00 -5.31
C LYS A 113 -14.22 -1.39 -6.60
N GLU A 114 -14.18 -2.12 -7.71
CA GLU A 114 -14.72 -1.66 -9.01
C GLU A 114 -16.22 -1.36 -8.94
N THR A 115 -16.98 -2.11 -8.12
CA THR A 115 -18.42 -1.87 -7.92
C THR A 115 -18.70 -0.50 -7.31
N PHE A 116 -17.84 -0.04 -6.39
CA PHE A 116 -17.96 1.31 -5.82
C PHE A 116 -17.29 2.37 -6.67
N THR A 117 -16.25 2.01 -7.44
CA THR A 117 -15.33 2.90 -8.18
C THR A 117 -14.39 3.70 -7.28
N SER A 118 -13.18 3.98 -7.78
CA SER A 118 -12.19 4.79 -7.06
C SER A 118 -12.67 6.23 -6.84
N GLN A 119 -13.41 6.79 -7.81
CA GLN A 119 -13.99 8.13 -7.75
C GLN A 119 -14.89 8.29 -6.52
N PHE A 120 -15.89 7.42 -6.40
CA PHE A 120 -16.82 7.45 -5.26
C PHE A 120 -16.09 7.27 -3.93
N ILE A 121 -15.15 6.32 -3.85
CA ILE A 121 -14.37 6.09 -2.63
C ILE A 121 -13.63 7.38 -2.26
N MET A 122 -12.88 7.98 -3.18
CA MET A 122 -12.11 9.20 -2.92
C MET A 122 -12.98 10.40 -2.54
N GLU A 123 -14.17 10.54 -3.12
CA GLU A 123 -15.14 11.56 -2.71
C GLU A 123 -15.54 11.40 -1.23
N ARG A 124 -15.90 10.18 -0.82
CA ARG A 124 -16.23 9.87 0.58
C ARG A 124 -15.06 10.07 1.53
N GLU A 125 -13.87 9.62 1.16
CA GLU A 125 -12.65 9.78 1.94
C GLU A 125 -12.29 11.27 2.14
N THR A 126 -12.49 12.08 1.10
CA THR A 126 -12.27 13.54 1.15
C THR A 126 -13.24 14.23 2.09
N GLU A 127 -14.53 13.85 2.07
CA GLU A 127 -15.51 14.37 3.02
C GLU A 127 -15.11 14.05 4.47
N TYR A 128 -14.74 12.81 4.77
CA TYR A 128 -14.32 12.41 6.11
C TYR A 128 -13.04 13.14 6.55
N PHE A 129 -12.08 13.33 5.64
CA PHE A 129 -10.89 14.11 5.91
C PHE A 129 -11.24 15.54 6.33
N GLN A 130 -12.10 16.22 5.56
CA GLN A 130 -12.50 17.60 5.83
C GLN A 130 -13.26 17.74 7.15
N GLN A 131 -14.17 16.81 7.44
CA GLN A 131 -14.91 16.79 8.71
C GLN A 131 -13.96 16.64 9.90
N ALA A 132 -13.04 15.69 9.84
CA ALA A 132 -12.04 15.44 10.88
C ALA A 132 -11.15 16.66 11.09
N VAL A 133 -10.58 17.22 10.02
CA VAL A 133 -9.70 18.40 10.10
C VAL A 133 -10.45 19.62 10.66
N SER A 134 -11.69 19.87 10.21
CA SER A 134 -12.50 20.99 10.68
C SER A 134 -12.84 20.90 12.17
N ALA A 135 -13.10 19.68 12.66
CA ALA A 135 -13.35 19.45 14.09
C ALA A 135 -12.06 19.53 14.91
N TRP A 136 -11.03 18.79 14.52
CA TRP A 136 -9.82 18.58 15.32
C TRP A 136 -8.88 19.78 15.33
N SER A 137 -8.84 20.58 14.26
CA SER A 137 -7.97 21.78 14.21
C SER A 137 -8.39 22.87 15.20
N LYS A 138 -9.58 22.76 15.81
CA LYS A 138 -10.06 23.68 16.85
C LYS A 138 -9.49 23.36 18.24
N HIS A 139 -8.82 22.22 18.40
CA HIS A 139 -8.29 21.77 19.68
C HIS A 139 -6.77 22.00 19.74
N PRO A 140 -6.28 22.96 20.55
CA PRO A 140 -4.84 23.29 20.60
C PRO A 140 -3.97 22.16 21.17
N ASP A 141 -4.59 21.26 21.96
CA ASP A 141 -3.92 20.11 22.55
C ASP A 141 -3.85 18.89 21.61
N LEU A 142 -4.47 18.96 20.44
CA LEU A 142 -4.45 17.90 19.43
C LEU A 142 -3.62 18.36 18.23
N LEU A 143 -2.51 17.67 17.99
CA LEU A 143 -1.62 17.94 16.86
C LEU A 143 -1.84 16.90 15.78
N ILE A 144 -2.24 17.35 14.59
CA ILE A 144 -2.31 16.52 13.39
C ILE A 144 -0.97 16.60 12.67
N LEU A 145 -0.31 15.47 12.46
CA LEU A 145 0.95 15.40 11.73
C LEU A 145 0.74 15.37 10.21
N GLY A 146 1.71 15.94 9.50
CA GLY A 146 1.72 16.05 8.04
C GLY A 146 0.93 17.26 7.53
N CYS A 147 0.97 17.46 6.21
CA CYS A 147 0.28 18.59 5.58
C CYS A 147 -1.23 18.32 5.48
N ILE A 148 -2.04 19.26 5.96
CA ILE A 148 -3.52 19.21 5.85
C ILE A 148 -4.07 20.11 4.73
N LYS A 149 -3.20 20.77 3.96
CA LYS A 149 -3.55 21.72 2.90
C LYS A 149 -3.53 21.11 1.50
N VAL A 150 -3.24 19.82 1.40
CA VAL A 150 -3.13 19.07 0.13
C VAL A 150 -4.08 17.90 0.16
N GLU A 151 -4.49 17.44 -1.01
CA GLU A 151 -5.29 16.23 -1.16
C GLU A 151 -4.54 15.02 -0.58
N ARG A 152 -5.25 14.22 0.23
CA ARG A 152 -4.70 13.04 0.89
C ARG A 152 -5.83 12.14 1.40
N LEU A 153 -5.48 10.89 1.65
CA LEU A 153 -6.34 9.96 2.37
C LEU A 153 -6.54 10.41 3.83
N PRO A 154 -7.68 10.12 4.47
CA PRO A 154 -7.98 10.42 5.88
C PRO A 154 -7.25 9.47 6.85
N ILE A 155 -5.96 9.29 6.62
CA ILE A 155 -5.05 8.60 7.52
C ILE A 155 -4.34 9.67 8.33
N PHE A 156 -4.65 9.69 9.62
CA PHE A 156 -4.18 10.71 10.55
C PHE A 156 -3.18 10.11 11.53
N SER A 157 -2.03 10.77 11.63
CA SER A 157 -1.10 10.57 12.74
C SER A 157 -1.30 11.72 13.72
N LEU A 158 -1.68 11.38 14.95
CA LEU A 158 -2.13 12.35 15.95
C LEU A 158 -1.20 12.31 17.17
N LEU A 159 -0.86 13.50 17.70
CA LEU A 159 -0.21 13.64 18.99
C LEU A 159 -1.11 14.44 19.92
N PHE A 160 -1.10 14.07 21.20
CA PHE A 160 -1.91 14.71 22.22
C PHE A 160 -0.99 15.39 23.22
N ARG A 161 -1.25 16.67 23.49
CA ARG A 161 -0.54 17.46 24.49
C ARG A 161 -1.33 17.46 25.80
N ASN A 162 -0.63 17.36 26.92
CA ASN A 162 -1.21 17.61 28.22
C ASN A 162 -1.29 19.13 28.43
N PRO A 163 -2.49 19.72 28.60
CA PRO A 163 -2.65 21.17 28.71
C PRO A 163 -2.01 21.77 29.97
N HIS A 164 -1.83 20.98 31.03
CA HIS A 164 -1.26 21.45 32.29
C HIS A 164 0.27 21.47 32.26
N THR A 165 0.89 20.46 31.65
CA THR A 165 2.35 20.31 31.63
C THR A 165 2.98 20.76 30.31
N GLY A 166 2.18 20.94 29.27
CA GLY A 166 2.62 21.22 27.90
C GLY A 166 3.34 20.05 27.22
N ARG A 167 3.51 18.90 27.88
CA ARG A 167 4.23 17.73 27.35
C ARG A 167 3.32 16.85 26.50
N LEU A 168 3.89 16.11 25.56
CA LEU A 168 3.16 15.11 24.79
C LEU A 168 2.81 13.90 25.67
N LEU A 169 1.60 13.38 25.50
CA LEU A 169 1.18 12.12 26.08
C LEU A 169 1.84 10.96 25.32
N HIS A 170 2.21 9.91 26.05
CA HIS A 170 2.77 8.72 25.44
C HIS A 170 1.73 8.06 24.51
N HIS A 171 2.12 7.73 23.28
CA HIS A 171 1.21 7.22 22.25
C HIS A 171 0.48 5.94 22.69
N ASP A 172 1.15 5.05 23.43
CA ASP A 172 0.53 3.80 23.91
C ASP A 172 -0.52 4.06 24.99
N PHE A 173 -0.31 5.08 25.84
CA PHE A 173 -1.31 5.48 26.81
C PHE A 173 -2.56 5.99 26.11
N VAL A 174 -2.39 6.87 25.12
CA VAL A 174 -3.51 7.41 24.32
C VAL A 174 -4.25 6.28 23.59
N ALA A 175 -3.53 5.40 22.90
CA ALA A 175 -4.15 4.28 22.19
C ALA A 175 -4.89 3.33 23.12
N LEU A 176 -4.32 3.02 24.29
CA LEU A 176 -4.99 2.21 25.31
C LEU A 176 -6.31 2.84 25.75
N VAL A 177 -6.30 4.14 26.07
CA VAL A 177 -7.50 4.88 26.50
C VAL A 177 -8.57 4.89 25.41
N LEU A 178 -8.20 5.24 24.17
CA LEU A 178 -9.13 5.29 23.04
C LEU A 178 -9.74 3.92 22.74
N ASN A 179 -8.91 2.87 22.73
CA ASN A 179 -9.35 1.50 22.46
C ASN A 179 -10.26 0.95 23.57
N GLN A 180 -9.83 1.05 24.83
CA GLN A 180 -10.46 0.33 25.95
C GLN A 180 -11.62 1.07 26.57
N LEU A 181 -11.58 2.41 26.62
CA LEU A 181 -12.63 3.19 27.27
C LEU A 181 -13.66 3.73 26.27
N PHE A 182 -13.25 4.02 25.04
CA PHE A 182 -14.12 4.63 24.04
C PHE A 182 -14.44 3.72 22.86
N GLY A 183 -13.83 2.53 22.78
CA GLY A 183 -14.04 1.60 21.66
C GLY A 183 -13.51 2.09 20.32
N LEU A 184 -12.66 3.12 20.33
CA LEU A 184 -12.08 3.73 19.12
C LEU A 184 -10.80 3.00 18.75
N GLN A 185 -10.90 2.10 17.77
CA GLN A 185 -9.78 1.25 17.34
C GLN A 185 -8.67 2.05 16.64
N VAL A 186 -7.61 2.34 17.39
CA VAL A 186 -6.42 3.06 16.93
C VAL A 186 -5.15 2.25 17.17
N ARG A 187 -4.10 2.58 16.43
CA ARG A 187 -2.76 2.01 16.57
C ARG A 187 -1.78 3.09 17.03
N SER A 188 -0.80 2.68 17.82
CA SER A 188 0.31 3.52 18.29
C SER A 188 1.65 2.98 17.76
N GLY A 189 2.72 3.77 17.94
CA GLY A 189 4.07 3.43 17.50
C GLY A 189 4.44 3.99 16.12
N CYS A 190 5.51 3.47 15.53
CA CYS A 190 6.14 4.05 14.34
C CYS A 190 5.53 3.62 12.99
N ALA A 191 4.46 2.82 12.97
CA ALA A 191 3.74 2.41 11.75
C ALA A 191 4.63 1.92 10.58
N CYS A 192 5.71 1.19 10.89
CA CYS A 192 6.74 0.74 9.92
C CYS A 192 7.46 1.89 9.18
N ALA A 193 7.44 3.08 9.77
CA ALA A 193 8.01 4.33 9.27
C ALA A 193 8.98 4.92 10.31
N ALA A 194 9.76 4.07 10.99
CA ALA A 194 10.62 4.43 12.12
C ALA A 194 11.61 5.56 11.84
N LEU A 195 12.05 5.71 10.58
CA LEU A 195 12.91 6.84 10.15
C LEU A 195 12.23 8.21 10.28
N TYR A 196 10.90 8.23 10.41
CA TYR A 196 10.08 9.42 10.64
C TYR A 196 9.57 9.51 12.08
N GLY A 197 10.03 8.62 12.97
CA GLY A 197 9.75 8.71 14.41
C GLY A 197 10.48 9.92 15.01
N LEU A 198 9.75 10.73 15.78
CA LEU A 198 10.28 11.82 16.59
C LEU A 198 10.94 11.29 17.87
#